data_AF-A0A4Q3DRS6-F1
#
_entry.id   AF-A0A4Q3DRS6-F1
#
_cell.length_a   1.000
_cell.length_b   1.000
_cell.length_c   1.000
_cell.angle_alpha   90.00
_cell.angle_beta   90.00
_cell.angle_gamma   90.00
#
_symmetry.space_group_name_H-M   'P 1'
#
loop_
_entity.id
_entity.type
_entity.pdbx_description
1 polymer ?
#
loop_
_entity_poly.entity_id
_entity_poly.type
_entity_poly.pdbx_seq_one_letter_code
_entity_poly.pdbx_strand_id
1 'polypeptide(L)'
;MARKPTLIRRLFAPAIARGRKFSRDDRGVTAIEFAILGLPFFTIIFAMIETAMVFFAGQVLDSAVEDASRMLKTGQAQAAGYDIDDFRELVCSYTFNLVNCDLIFLRVAKIPNFAAATSPVPLVCDEDEETCDWAVEQAYAAGEGREVIQVFAYYRWPLLVKLPYFNLANAADGTRLLGSTRVFRNEPFQTAEPT
;
A
#
# COMPACT_ATOMS: atom_id res chain seq x y z
N MET A 1 13.39 66.43 -54.41
CA MET A 1 13.61 65.76 -53.10
C MET A 1 12.64 64.60 -52.95
N ALA A 2 13.06 63.37 -53.30
CA ALA A 2 12.21 62.17 -53.21
C ALA A 2 12.66 61.30 -52.03
N ARG A 3 11.85 61.21 -50.97
CA ARG A 3 12.08 60.33 -49.81
C ARG A 3 11.90 58.88 -50.28
N LYS A 4 13.00 58.13 -50.40
CA LYS A 4 12.98 56.67 -50.62
C LYS A 4 12.25 55.98 -49.45
N PRO A 5 11.17 55.22 -49.69
CA PRO A 5 10.58 54.41 -48.64
C PRO A 5 11.51 53.22 -48.34
N THR A 6 11.77 53.02 -47.06
CA THR A 6 12.73 52.06 -46.50
C THR A 6 12.33 50.61 -46.80
N LEU A 7 13.08 49.94 -47.69
CA LEU A 7 12.98 48.51 -48.06
C LEU A 7 12.93 47.56 -46.84
N ILE A 8 13.56 47.96 -45.73
CA ILE A 8 13.59 47.22 -44.46
C ILE A 8 12.17 47.00 -43.89
N ARG A 9 11.23 47.93 -44.11
CA ARG A 9 9.89 47.87 -43.54
C ARG A 9 8.99 46.81 -44.19
N ARG A 10 9.30 46.38 -45.42
CA ARG A 10 8.55 45.33 -46.14
C ARG A 10 8.99 43.91 -45.80
N LEU A 11 10.24 43.71 -45.37
CA LEU A 11 10.79 42.40 -45.05
C LEU A 11 10.35 41.86 -43.67
N PHE A 12 10.17 42.75 -42.69
CA PHE A 12 9.72 42.35 -41.33
C PHE A 12 8.19 42.35 -41.15
N ALA A 13 7.43 42.90 -42.10
CA ALA A 13 5.97 42.98 -42.04
C ALA A 13 5.23 41.64 -41.84
N PRO A 14 5.57 40.53 -42.54
CA PRO A 14 4.87 39.26 -42.34
C PRO A 14 5.20 38.59 -40.99
N ALA A 15 6.42 38.76 -40.47
CA ALA A 15 6.81 38.25 -39.16
C ALA A 15 6.09 39.00 -38.02
N ILE A 16 6.02 40.33 -38.12
CA ILE A 16 5.28 41.18 -37.17
C ILE A 16 3.77 40.89 -37.23
N ALA A 17 3.21 40.65 -38.42
CA ALA A 17 1.80 40.29 -38.57
C ALA A 17 1.47 38.90 -37.99
N ARG A 18 2.36 37.91 -38.16
CA ARG A 18 2.21 36.58 -37.54
C ARG A 18 2.33 36.65 -36.01
N GLY A 19 3.26 37.43 -35.48
CA GLY A 19 3.38 37.69 -34.03
C GLY A 19 2.14 38.38 -33.43
N ARG A 20 1.54 39.36 -34.13
CA ARG A 20 0.26 39.97 -33.71
C ARG A 20 -0.93 39.02 -33.78
N LYS A 21 -0.93 38.06 -34.72
CA LYS A 21 -1.98 37.04 -34.83
C LYS A 21 -1.86 36.01 -33.69
N PHE A 22 -0.63 35.64 -33.32
CA PHE A 22 -0.35 34.77 -32.17
C PHE A 22 -0.69 35.46 -30.83
N SER A 23 -0.36 36.76 -30.70
CA SER A 23 -0.71 37.55 -29.51
C SER A 23 -2.22 37.86 -29.36
N ARG A 24 -3.02 37.66 -30.41
CA ARG A 24 -4.49 37.77 -30.37
C ARG A 24 -5.18 36.39 -30.25
N ASP A 25 -4.40 35.33 -30.05
CA ASP A 25 -4.93 33.98 -29.94
C ASP A 25 -5.23 33.64 -28.48
N ASP A 26 -6.47 33.87 -28.05
CA ASP A 26 -6.94 33.64 -26.67
C ASP A 26 -6.92 32.14 -26.29
N ARG A 27 -6.79 31.23 -27.26
CA ARG A 27 -6.73 29.78 -27.02
C ARG A 27 -5.54 29.39 -26.14
N GLY A 28 -4.44 30.14 -26.19
CA GLY A 28 -3.30 29.94 -25.30
C GLY A 28 -3.63 30.29 -23.84
N VAL A 29 -4.42 31.34 -23.61
CA VAL A 29 -4.90 31.73 -22.27
C VAL A 29 -5.88 30.69 -21.74
N THR A 30 -6.81 30.22 -22.57
CA THR A 30 -7.76 29.16 -22.20
C THR A 30 -7.04 27.85 -21.83
N ALA A 31 -5.96 27.49 -22.54
CA ALA A 31 -5.16 26.32 -22.21
C ALA A 31 -4.46 26.45 -20.84
N ILE A 32 -3.98 27.65 -20.50
CA ILE A 32 -3.36 27.93 -19.19
C ILE A 32 -4.40 27.87 -18.07
N GLU A 33 -5.58 28.48 -18.26
CA GLU A 33 -6.67 28.44 -17.29
C GLU A 33 -7.09 27.00 -17.00
N PHE A 34 -7.25 26.17 -18.05
CA PHE A 34 -7.56 24.75 -17.89
C PHE A 34 -6.44 23.99 -17.19
N ALA A 35 -5.17 24.28 -17.48
CA ALA A 35 -4.04 23.64 -16.80
C ALA A 35 -3.98 23.98 -15.31
N ILE A 36 -4.23 25.25 -14.95
CA ILE A 36 -4.26 25.72 -13.56
C ILE A 36 -5.39 25.04 -12.77
N LEU A 37 -6.56 24.81 -13.39
CA LEU A 37 -7.68 24.10 -12.76
C LEU A 37 -7.50 22.58 -12.80
N GLY A 38 -6.89 22.06 -13.85
CA GLY A 38 -6.67 20.63 -14.06
C GLY A 38 -5.71 20.05 -13.03
N LEU A 39 -4.64 20.77 -12.69
CA LEU A 39 -3.64 20.30 -11.73
C LEU A 39 -4.23 19.95 -10.34
N PRO A 40 -4.97 20.84 -9.65
CA PRO A 40 -5.60 20.51 -8.37
C PRO A 40 -6.70 19.46 -8.53
N PHE A 41 -7.47 19.48 -9.63
CA PHE A 41 -8.52 18.49 -9.88
C PHE A 41 -7.96 17.06 -9.99
N PHE A 42 -6.96 16.84 -10.82
CA PHE A 42 -6.33 15.53 -10.96
C PHE A 42 -5.58 15.11 -9.70
N THR A 43 -4.97 16.07 -8.98
CA THR A 43 -4.35 15.80 -7.67
C THR A 43 -5.35 15.20 -6.69
N ILE A 44 -6.55 15.77 -6.58
CA ILE A 44 -7.60 15.26 -5.70
C ILE A 44 -8.08 13.89 -6.17
N ILE A 45 -8.26 13.67 -7.47
CA ILE A 45 -8.65 12.36 -8.02
C ILE A 45 -7.61 11.29 -7.65
N PHE A 46 -6.33 11.56 -7.87
CA PHE A 46 -5.26 10.63 -7.52
C PHE A 46 -5.20 10.38 -6.02
N ALA A 47 -5.41 11.40 -5.20
CA ALA A 47 -5.50 11.24 -3.75
C ALA A 47 -6.67 10.33 -3.31
N MET A 48 -7.85 10.50 -3.94
CA MET A 48 -9.02 9.64 -3.68
C MET A 48 -8.75 8.20 -4.09
N ILE A 49 -8.17 8.00 -5.27
CA ILE A 49 -7.85 6.67 -5.82
C ILE A 49 -6.80 5.96 -4.95
N GLU A 50 -5.73 6.65 -4.55
CA GLU A 50 -4.69 6.12 -3.65
C GLU A 50 -5.29 5.72 -2.29
N THR A 51 -6.12 6.60 -1.71
CA THR A 51 -6.82 6.32 -0.46
C THR A 51 -7.69 5.06 -0.60
N ALA A 52 -8.49 4.98 -1.66
CA ALA A 52 -9.34 3.81 -1.91
C ALA A 52 -8.52 2.52 -2.04
N MET A 53 -7.39 2.55 -2.76
CA MET A 53 -6.50 1.39 -2.91
C MET A 53 -5.91 0.93 -1.59
N VAL A 54 -5.42 1.85 -0.75
CA VAL A 54 -4.86 1.52 0.57
C VAL A 54 -5.90 0.84 1.46
N PHE A 55 -7.12 1.38 1.53
CA PHE A 55 -8.19 0.77 2.32
C PHE A 55 -8.66 -0.56 1.75
N PHE A 56 -8.77 -0.66 0.43
CA PHE A 56 -9.15 -1.90 -0.24
C PHE A 56 -8.12 -3.01 0.02
N ALA A 57 -6.83 -2.72 -0.15
CA ALA A 57 -5.75 -3.64 0.16
C ALA A 57 -5.74 -4.07 1.63
N GLY A 58 -5.99 -3.13 2.55
CA GLY A 58 -6.14 -3.43 3.97
C GLY A 58 -7.29 -4.41 4.23
N GLN A 59 -8.45 -4.19 3.61
CA GLN A 59 -9.61 -5.08 3.76
C GLN A 59 -9.36 -6.47 3.14
N VAL A 60 -8.68 -6.53 2.01
CA VAL A 60 -8.31 -7.80 1.36
C VAL A 60 -7.34 -8.58 2.25
N LEU A 61 -6.31 -7.94 2.80
CA LEU A 61 -5.37 -8.58 3.74
C LEU A 61 -6.11 -9.07 4.98
N ASP A 62 -6.99 -8.26 5.55
CA ASP A 62 -7.76 -8.63 6.73
C ASP A 62 -8.68 -9.84 6.46
N SER A 63 -9.38 -9.86 5.32
CA SER A 63 -10.20 -11.01 4.91
C SER A 63 -9.35 -12.27 4.70
N ALA A 64 -8.23 -12.15 4.01
CA ALA A 64 -7.32 -13.26 3.73
C ALA A 64 -6.80 -13.91 5.02
N VAL A 65 -6.42 -13.09 6.00
CA VAL A 65 -5.98 -13.58 7.32
C VAL A 65 -7.14 -14.24 8.08
N GLU A 66 -8.40 -13.85 7.86
CA GLU A 66 -9.55 -14.51 8.52
C GLU A 66 -9.74 -15.91 8.00
N ASP A 67 -9.77 -16.03 6.68
CA ASP A 67 -9.99 -17.30 6.02
C ASP A 67 -8.82 -18.26 6.26
N ALA A 68 -7.58 -17.78 6.21
CA ALA A 68 -6.42 -18.57 6.60
C ALA A 68 -6.45 -18.99 8.08
N SER A 69 -6.86 -18.08 8.98
CA SER A 69 -6.98 -18.38 10.42
C SER A 69 -8.02 -19.48 10.70
N ARG A 70 -9.02 -19.70 9.85
CA ARG A 70 -9.97 -20.81 10.02
C ARG A 70 -9.31 -22.17 9.87
N MET A 71 -8.28 -22.29 9.03
CA MET A 71 -7.49 -23.52 8.89
C MET A 71 -6.72 -23.84 10.18
N LEU A 72 -6.18 -22.82 10.84
CA LEU A 72 -5.55 -22.93 12.16
C LEU A 72 -6.59 -23.28 13.25
N LYS A 73 -7.72 -22.56 13.28
CA LYS A 73 -8.81 -22.77 14.25
C LYS A 73 -9.28 -24.22 14.26
N THR A 74 -9.41 -24.84 13.08
CA THR A 74 -9.99 -26.18 12.92
C THR A 74 -8.97 -27.31 12.99
N GLY A 75 -7.68 -27.02 13.15
CA GLY A 75 -6.62 -28.05 13.19
C GLY A 75 -6.16 -28.52 11.81
N GLN A 76 -6.70 -27.99 10.71
CA GLN A 76 -6.38 -28.43 9.36
C GLN A 76 -4.94 -28.09 8.96
N ALA A 77 -4.47 -26.89 9.32
CA ALA A 77 -3.09 -26.48 9.08
C ALA A 77 -2.09 -27.35 9.86
N GLN A 78 -2.45 -27.70 11.10
CA GLN A 78 -1.66 -28.58 11.96
C GLN A 78 -1.61 -30.01 11.42
N ALA A 79 -2.75 -30.56 10.99
CA ALA A 79 -2.84 -31.90 10.40
C ALA A 79 -2.09 -32.00 9.08
N ALA A 80 -2.05 -30.91 8.30
CA ALA A 80 -1.26 -30.82 7.07
C ALA A 80 0.23 -30.57 7.32
N GLY A 81 0.65 -30.33 8.56
CA GLY A 81 2.05 -30.08 8.92
C GLY A 81 2.59 -28.74 8.43
N TYR A 82 1.74 -27.73 8.30
CA TYR A 82 2.14 -26.41 7.79
C TYR A 82 3.22 -25.78 8.64
N ASP A 83 4.18 -25.15 7.98
CA ASP A 83 5.09 -24.19 8.59
C ASP A 83 4.65 -22.73 8.31
N ILE A 84 5.55 -21.78 8.58
CA ILE A 84 5.27 -20.36 8.36
C ILE A 84 5.15 -20.00 6.88
N ASP A 85 5.88 -20.68 6.00
CA ASP A 85 5.91 -20.41 4.58
C ASP A 85 4.64 -20.99 3.91
N ASP A 86 4.23 -22.19 4.32
CA ASP A 86 2.94 -22.78 3.93
C ASP A 86 1.76 -21.90 4.35
N PHE A 87 1.80 -21.39 5.58
CA PHE A 87 0.77 -20.48 6.07
C PHE A 87 0.78 -19.14 5.33
N ARG A 88 1.97 -18.65 4.93
CA ARG A 88 2.09 -17.45 4.09
C ARG A 88 1.44 -17.66 2.75
N GLU A 89 1.74 -18.76 2.08
CA GLU A 89 1.15 -19.09 0.78
C GLU A 89 -0.37 -19.23 0.88
N LEU A 90 -0.87 -19.85 1.96
CA LEU A 90 -2.31 -19.93 2.23
C LEU A 90 -2.94 -18.55 2.35
N VAL A 91 -2.36 -17.64 3.15
CA VAL A 91 -2.85 -16.25 3.26
C VAL A 91 -2.84 -15.59 1.88
N CYS A 92 -1.75 -15.71 1.14
CA CYS A 92 -1.58 -15.11 -0.18
C CYS A 92 -2.61 -15.60 -1.20
N SER A 93 -3.00 -16.88 -1.14
CA SER A 93 -4.03 -17.45 -2.01
C SER A 93 -5.39 -16.72 -1.91
N TYR A 94 -5.68 -16.11 -0.76
CA TYR A 94 -6.90 -15.33 -0.52
C TYR A 94 -6.77 -13.84 -0.84
N THR A 95 -5.60 -13.37 -1.26
CA THR A 95 -5.36 -11.94 -1.55
C THR A 95 -5.59 -11.56 -3.01
N PHE A 96 -5.91 -12.53 -3.88
CA PHE A 96 -6.13 -12.32 -5.32
C PHE A 96 -4.94 -11.63 -6.03
N ASN A 97 -3.70 -11.91 -5.59
CA ASN A 97 -2.46 -11.29 -6.08
C ASN A 97 -2.40 -9.76 -5.92
N LEU A 98 -3.20 -9.18 -5.02
CA LEU A 98 -3.20 -7.74 -4.77
C LEU A 98 -1.95 -7.30 -3.97
N VAL A 99 -1.41 -8.19 -3.13
CA VAL A 99 -0.22 -7.96 -2.33
C VAL A 99 0.90 -8.89 -2.78
N ASN A 100 2.15 -8.42 -2.66
CA ASN A 100 3.31 -9.26 -2.89
C ASN A 100 3.52 -10.20 -1.69
N CYS A 101 3.36 -11.50 -1.90
CA CYS A 101 3.43 -12.50 -0.84
C CYS A 101 4.76 -12.46 -0.06
N ASP A 102 5.88 -12.25 -0.75
CA ASP A 102 7.22 -12.25 -0.17
C ASP A 102 7.45 -11.12 0.84
N LEU A 103 6.63 -10.07 0.76
CA LEU A 103 6.73 -8.90 1.63
C LEU A 103 5.74 -8.96 2.81
N ILE A 104 4.97 -10.05 2.94
CA ILE A 104 4.10 -10.27 4.10
C ILE A 104 4.94 -10.83 5.25
N PHE A 105 4.99 -10.06 6.33
CA PHE A 105 5.50 -10.52 7.61
C PHE A 105 4.38 -11.21 8.37
N LEU A 106 4.63 -12.43 8.85
CA LEU A 106 3.68 -13.22 9.61
C LEU A 106 4.24 -13.63 10.97
N ARG A 107 3.36 -13.68 11.96
CA ARG A 107 3.63 -14.30 13.25
C ARG A 107 2.38 -15.00 13.75
N VAL A 108 2.47 -16.31 13.96
CA VAL A 108 1.46 -17.14 14.61
C VAL A 108 2.03 -17.56 15.96
N ALA A 109 1.41 -17.12 17.05
CA ALA A 109 1.90 -17.37 18.39
C ALA A 109 0.80 -17.89 19.30
N LYS A 110 1.14 -18.88 20.13
CA LYS A 110 0.30 -19.29 21.25
C LYS A 110 0.36 -18.27 22.38
N ILE A 111 -0.80 -17.92 22.92
CA ILE A 111 -0.95 -17.09 24.11
C ILE A 111 -1.72 -17.86 25.20
N PRO A 112 -1.47 -17.59 26.50
CA PRO A 112 -2.08 -18.36 27.58
C PRO A 112 -3.60 -18.16 27.69
N ASN A 113 -4.09 -16.97 27.33
CA ASN A 113 -5.51 -16.61 27.34
C ASN A 113 -5.74 -15.33 26.51
N PHE A 114 -7.00 -14.99 26.27
CA PHE A 114 -7.37 -13.79 25.50
C PHE A 114 -6.88 -12.47 26.12
N ALA A 115 -6.72 -12.38 27.45
CA ALA A 115 -6.23 -11.17 28.11
C ALA A 115 -4.71 -10.95 27.92
N ALA A 116 -3.98 -11.99 27.49
CA ALA A 116 -2.56 -11.90 27.14
C ALA A 116 -2.33 -11.50 25.68
N ALA A 117 -3.39 -11.23 24.90
CA ALA A 117 -3.26 -10.72 23.55
C ALA A 117 -2.56 -9.35 23.57
N THR A 118 -1.54 -9.20 22.73
CA THR A 118 -0.79 -7.95 22.60
C THR A 118 -1.01 -7.32 21.24
N SER A 119 -0.58 -6.07 21.08
CA SER A 119 -0.48 -5.41 19.78
C SER A 119 0.85 -4.64 19.78
N PRO A 120 1.98 -5.35 19.57
CA PRO A 120 3.28 -4.70 19.62
C PRO A 120 3.41 -3.65 18.52
N VAL A 121 4.26 -2.65 18.75
CA VAL A 121 4.71 -1.77 17.66
C VAL A 121 5.47 -2.66 16.66
N PRO A 122 5.06 -2.73 15.39
CA PRO A 122 5.56 -3.74 14.46
C PRO A 122 6.95 -3.44 13.90
N LEU A 123 7.36 -2.16 13.91
CA LEU A 123 8.61 -1.69 13.32
C LEU A 123 9.45 -0.95 14.37
N VAL A 124 10.75 -1.16 14.36
CA VAL A 124 11.75 -0.35 15.08
C VAL A 124 12.62 0.31 14.03
N CYS A 125 12.80 1.63 14.16
CA CYS A 125 13.58 2.42 13.23
C CYS A 125 14.75 3.01 14.00
N ASP A 126 15.97 2.76 13.55
CA ASP A 126 17.13 3.48 14.03
C ASP A 126 17.21 4.85 13.37
N GLU A 127 17.62 5.87 14.13
CA GLU A 127 17.61 7.28 13.68
C GLU A 127 18.46 7.53 12.43
N ASP A 128 19.42 6.63 12.14
CA ASP A 128 20.38 6.73 11.05
C ASP A 128 20.03 5.83 9.83
N GLU A 129 18.94 5.04 9.89
CA GLU A 129 18.58 4.09 8.83
C GLU A 129 17.37 4.53 8.00
N GLU A 130 17.46 4.39 6.68
CA GLU A 130 16.39 4.73 5.73
C GLU A 130 15.24 3.69 5.76
N THR A 131 15.46 2.54 6.38
CA THR A 131 14.49 1.45 6.51
C THR A 131 14.36 1.00 7.95
N CYS A 132 13.12 0.77 8.41
CA CYS A 132 12.88 0.19 9.73
C CYS A 132 12.91 -1.35 9.67
N ASP A 133 13.41 -1.97 10.71
CA ASP A 133 13.36 -3.41 10.90
C ASP A 133 12.06 -3.85 11.58
N TRP A 134 11.74 -5.14 11.42
CA TRP A 134 10.64 -5.74 12.17
C TRP A 134 11.02 -5.84 13.64
N ALA A 135 10.28 -5.16 14.49
CA ALA A 135 10.44 -5.22 15.95
C ALA A 135 9.99 -6.55 16.56
N VAL A 136 9.37 -7.37 15.73
CA VAL A 136 8.68 -8.60 16.08
C VAL A 136 9.38 -9.72 15.34
N GLU A 137 9.64 -10.83 16.01
CA GLU A 137 10.22 -12.02 15.36
C GLU A 137 9.13 -12.78 14.60
N GLN A 138 9.49 -13.30 13.42
CA GLN A 138 8.65 -14.28 12.74
C GLN A 138 8.65 -15.57 13.55
N ALA A 139 7.47 -16.10 13.80
CA ALA A 139 7.30 -17.36 14.53
C ALA A 139 6.03 -18.05 14.04
N TYR A 140 6.04 -19.37 14.06
CA TYR A 140 4.87 -20.17 13.74
C TYR A 140 4.62 -21.23 14.81
N ALA A 141 3.60 -20.97 15.62
CA ALA A 141 3.12 -21.86 16.66
C ALA A 141 1.59 -21.95 16.55
N ALA A 142 1.12 -22.84 15.67
CA ALA A 142 -0.30 -23.10 15.45
C ALA A 142 -1.04 -23.66 16.68
N GLY A 143 -0.28 -24.21 17.64
CA GLY A 143 -0.78 -24.80 18.87
C GLY A 143 -1.69 -26.00 18.66
N GLU A 144 -2.22 -26.52 19.76
CA GLU A 144 -3.10 -27.68 19.81
C GLU A 144 -4.58 -27.27 20.02
N GLY A 145 -5.45 -28.27 20.11
CA GLY A 145 -6.87 -28.04 20.37
C GLY A 145 -7.10 -27.28 21.68
N ARG A 146 -8.08 -26.36 21.68
CA ARG A 146 -8.45 -25.50 22.81
C ARG A 146 -7.40 -24.48 23.27
N GLU A 147 -6.23 -24.42 22.62
CA GLU A 147 -5.25 -23.36 22.89
C GLU A 147 -5.67 -22.03 22.25
N VAL A 148 -5.21 -20.92 22.82
CA VAL A 148 -5.49 -19.57 22.30
C VAL A 148 -4.33 -19.14 21.44
N ILE A 149 -4.62 -18.77 20.20
CA ILE A 149 -3.65 -18.38 19.19
C ILE A 149 -3.86 -16.92 18.83
N GLN A 150 -2.75 -16.20 18.65
CA GLN A 150 -2.70 -14.85 18.11
C GLN A 150 -1.89 -14.85 16.82
N VAL A 151 -2.50 -14.34 15.75
CA VAL A 151 -1.92 -14.19 14.42
C VAL A 151 -1.73 -12.71 14.15
N PHE A 152 -0.55 -12.34 13.66
CA PHE A 152 -0.26 -11.04 13.08
C PHE A 152 0.15 -11.22 11.63
N ALA A 153 -0.38 -10.36 10.77
CA ALA A 153 0.08 -10.18 9.41
C ALA A 153 0.34 -8.70 9.15
N TYR A 154 1.56 -8.37 8.77
CA TYR A 154 1.95 -7.02 8.40
C TYR A 154 2.45 -6.99 6.97
N TYR A 155 2.10 -5.95 6.23
CA TYR A 155 2.48 -5.78 4.84
C TYR A 155 2.85 -4.33 4.54
N ARG A 156 3.97 -4.12 3.86
CA ARG A 156 4.41 -2.79 3.41
C ARG A 156 3.78 -2.48 2.06
N TRP A 157 2.72 -1.68 2.07
CA TRP A 157 2.00 -1.28 0.86
C TRP A 157 2.73 -0.15 0.12
N PRO A 158 3.14 -0.36 -1.14
CA PRO A 158 3.78 0.68 -1.94
C PRO A 158 2.75 1.74 -2.35
N LEU A 159 3.05 3.00 -2.05
CA LEU A 159 2.20 4.13 -2.46
C LEU A 159 2.57 4.59 -3.87
N LEU A 160 1.58 4.78 -4.73
CA LEU A 160 1.81 5.28 -6.10
C LEU A 160 1.98 6.80 -6.10
N VAL A 161 1.21 7.49 -5.25
CA VAL A 161 1.16 8.95 -5.22
C VAL A 161 1.77 9.48 -3.92
N LYS A 162 2.97 10.06 -4.02
CA LYS A 162 3.68 10.71 -2.90
C LYS A 162 3.83 12.20 -3.21
N LEU A 163 2.85 13.01 -2.78
CA LEU A 163 2.86 14.46 -2.98
C LEU A 163 3.28 15.19 -1.70
N PRO A 164 3.90 16.40 -1.78
CA PRO A 164 4.38 17.13 -0.60
C PRO A 164 3.33 17.38 0.49
N TYR A 165 2.06 17.55 0.09
CA TYR A 165 0.94 17.80 1.00
C TYR A 165 -0.03 16.62 1.12
N PHE A 166 0.17 15.55 0.34
CA PHE A 166 -0.65 14.35 0.37
C PHE A 166 0.27 13.12 0.25
N ASN A 167 0.57 12.54 1.40
CA ASN A 167 1.35 11.32 1.51
C ASN A 167 0.70 10.44 2.58
N LEU A 168 0.34 9.22 2.21
CA LEU A 168 -0.24 8.26 3.13
C LEU A 168 0.83 7.40 3.83
N ALA A 169 2.12 7.61 3.57
CA ALA A 169 3.18 6.82 4.18
C ALA A 169 3.17 6.98 5.69
N ASN A 170 3.35 5.87 6.40
CA ASN A 170 3.48 5.85 7.86
C ASN A 170 4.64 4.96 8.34
N ALA A 171 5.48 4.51 7.41
CA ALA A 171 6.76 3.86 7.67
C ALA A 171 7.89 4.70 7.07
N ALA A 172 9.10 4.57 7.64
CA ALA A 172 10.25 5.40 7.24
C ALA A 172 10.67 5.19 5.77
N ASP A 173 10.47 3.97 5.25
CA ASP A 173 10.71 3.59 3.85
C ASP A 173 9.72 4.21 2.85
N GLY A 174 8.82 5.09 3.32
CA GLY A 174 7.83 5.76 2.48
C GLY A 174 6.71 4.85 2.01
N THR A 175 6.51 3.71 2.68
CA THR A 175 5.37 2.81 2.46
C THR A 175 4.25 3.07 3.45
N ARG A 176 3.06 2.52 3.15
CA ARG A 176 1.98 2.41 4.13
C ARG A 176 2.03 1.02 4.76
N LEU A 177 2.28 0.95 6.05
CA LEU A 177 2.17 -0.30 6.78
C LEU A 177 0.70 -0.68 6.96
N LEU A 178 0.30 -1.81 6.36
CA LEU A 178 -0.96 -2.49 6.60
C LEU A 178 -0.76 -3.58 7.65
N GLY A 179 -1.76 -3.80 8.49
CA GLY A 179 -1.71 -4.80 9.54
C GLY A 179 -3.07 -5.43 9.79
N SER A 180 -3.07 -6.75 9.97
CA SER A 180 -4.21 -7.51 10.46
C SER A 180 -3.78 -8.34 11.66
N THR A 181 -4.63 -8.39 12.69
CA THR A 181 -4.41 -9.18 13.89
C THR A 181 -5.65 -10.00 14.21
N ARG A 182 -5.45 -11.29 14.53
CA ARG A 182 -6.53 -12.19 14.91
C ARG A 182 -6.18 -12.96 16.16
N VAL A 183 -7.14 -13.04 17.07
CA VAL A 183 -7.00 -13.81 18.30
C VAL A 183 -8.18 -14.75 18.40
N PHE A 184 -7.91 -16.03 18.55
CA PHE A 184 -8.95 -17.05 18.60
C PHE A 184 -8.53 -18.24 19.45
N ARG A 185 -9.51 -19.08 19.79
CA ARG A 185 -9.25 -20.39 20.40
C ARG A 185 -9.44 -21.47 19.35
N ASN A 186 -8.48 -22.39 19.29
CA ASN A 186 -8.56 -23.58 18.47
C ASN A 186 -9.75 -24.45 18.90
N GLU A 187 -10.42 -25.03 17.92
CA GLU A 187 -11.45 -26.05 18.13
C GLU A 187 -10.87 -27.29 18.83
N PRO A 188 -11.71 -28.11 19.47
CA PRO A 188 -11.25 -29.37 20.02
C PRO A 188 -10.97 -30.39 18.89
N PHE A 189 -9.76 -30.35 18.33
CA PHE A 189 -9.25 -31.38 17.41
C PHE A 189 -8.24 -32.29 18.10
N GLN A 190 -8.10 -33.53 17.62
CA GLN A 190 -7.02 -34.42 18.07
C GLN A 190 -5.80 -34.19 17.20
N THR A 191 -4.68 -33.78 17.80
CA THR A 191 -3.38 -33.86 17.16
C THR A 191 -3.04 -35.34 17.00
N ALA A 192 -2.80 -35.80 15.78
CA ALA A 192 -2.35 -37.16 15.57
C ALA A 192 -1.04 -37.35 16.34
N GLU A 193 -1.07 -38.19 17.37
CA GLU A 193 0.13 -38.61 18.10
C GLU A 193 1.08 -39.28 17.09
N PRO A 194 2.36 -38.92 17.04
CA PRO A 194 3.29 -39.62 16.16
C PRO A 194 3.49 -41.04 16.71
N THR A 195 2.90 -42.02 16.03
CA THR A 195 3.19 -43.45 16.24
C THR A 195 4.56 -43.82 15.72
#